data_AF-A0A7W1CF80-F1
#
_entry.id   AF-A0A7W1CF80-F1
#
_cell.length_a   1.000
_cell.length_b   1.000
_cell.length_c   1.000
_cell.angle_alpha   90.00
_cell.angle_beta   90.00
_cell.angle_gamma   90.00
#
_symmetry.space_group_name_H-M   'P 1'
#
loop_
_entity.id
_entity.type
_entity.pdbx_description
1 polymer ?
#
loop_
_entity_poly.entity_id
_entity_poly.type
_entity_poly.pdbx_seq_one_letter_code
_entity_poly.pdbx_strand_id
1 'polypeptide(L)'
;MRQEIKQNPVSLSAKDREVVEQAIAEVCQHRGYQVQAINVRSNNLHAVVSAQIKPELIIDAFKSYATRRWRENFMIDVDTKPWARGKSRRHLWKSRHVALAVVYVLYGQGDVLPEFGD
;
A
#
# COMPACT_ATOMS: atom_id res chain seq x y z
N MET A 1 8.43 14.43 9.38
CA MET A 1 9.35 14.96 8.35
C MET A 1 9.06 14.24 7.04
N ARG A 2 8.47 14.92 6.03
CA ARG A 2 8.33 14.37 4.68
C ARG A 2 9.76 14.27 4.11
N GLN A 3 10.22 13.05 3.80
CA GLN A 3 11.46 12.91 3.05
C GLN A 3 11.16 13.28 1.59
N GLU A 4 11.79 14.36 1.12
CA GLU A 4 11.79 14.73 -0.30
C GLU A 4 12.52 13.64 -1.09
N ILE A 5 11.81 13.04 -2.05
CA ILE A 5 12.35 12.00 -2.91
C ILE A 5 13.19 12.71 -3.99
N LYS A 6 14.48 12.40 -4.08
CA LYS A 6 15.42 12.93 -5.10
C LYS A 6 15.17 12.40 -6.53
N GLN A 7 14.19 11.52 -6.71
CA GLN A 7 13.81 10.92 -7.99
C GLN A 7 12.39 11.38 -8.36
N ASN A 8 12.13 11.55 -9.66
CA ASN A 8 10.77 11.87 -10.13
C ASN A 8 9.79 10.82 -9.58
N PRO A 9 8.67 11.23 -8.95
CA PRO A 9 7.68 10.30 -8.44
C PRO A 9 7.21 9.40 -9.58
N VAL A 10 7.26 8.09 -9.37
CA VAL A 10 6.68 7.13 -10.32
C VAL A 10 5.17 7.37 -10.33
N SER A 11 4.64 7.74 -11.49
CA SER A 11 3.20 7.91 -11.68
C SER A 11 2.61 6.57 -12.14
N LEU A 12 1.65 6.06 -11.38
CA LEU A 12 0.97 4.80 -11.67
C LEU A 12 -0.20 5.06 -12.63
N SER A 13 -0.10 4.52 -13.85
CA SER A 13 -1.21 4.48 -14.81
C SER A 13 -2.39 3.65 -14.29
N ALA A 14 -3.51 3.65 -14.99
CA ALA A 14 -4.64 2.77 -14.63
C ALA A 14 -4.22 1.29 -14.58
N LYS A 15 -3.44 0.85 -15.57
CA LYS A 15 -2.94 -0.54 -15.64
C LYS A 15 -1.95 -0.84 -14.50
N ASP A 16 -1.07 0.11 -14.18
CA ASP A 16 -0.15 -0.07 -13.04
C ASP A 16 -0.90 -0.27 -11.73
N ARG A 17 -1.93 0.54 -11.51
CA ARG A 17 -2.75 0.47 -10.29
C ARG A 17 -3.47 -0.85 -10.16
N GLU A 18 -4.08 -1.34 -11.23
CA GLU A 18 -4.74 -2.65 -11.26
C GLU A 18 -3.76 -3.78 -10.91
N VAL A 19 -2.57 -3.78 -11.54
CA VAL A 19 -1.55 -4.80 -11.29
C VAL A 19 -1.04 -4.78 -9.84
N VAL A 20 -0.84 -3.59 -9.27
CA VAL A 20 -0.44 -3.43 -7.87
C VAL A 20 -1.52 -3.92 -6.92
N GLU A 21 -2.78 -3.55 -7.18
CA GLU A 21 -3.92 -3.95 -6.35
C GLU A 21 -4.07 -5.47 -6.31
N GLN A 22 -4.02 -6.12 -7.48
CA GLN A 22 -4.06 -7.57 -7.61
C GLN A 22 -2.89 -8.23 -6.89
N ALA A 23 -1.66 -7.75 -7.09
CA ALA A 23 -0.48 -8.31 -6.44
C ALA A 23 -0.55 -8.23 -4.90
N ILE A 24 -1.17 -7.17 -4.36
CA ILE A 24 -1.37 -6.99 -2.92
C ILE A 24 -2.47 -7.91 -2.40
N ALA A 25 -3.59 -8.03 -3.11
CA ALA A 25 -4.65 -8.96 -2.74
C ALA A 25 -4.13 -10.42 -2.71
N GLU A 26 -3.37 -10.82 -3.73
CA GLU A 26 -2.78 -12.16 -3.84
C GLU A 26 -1.77 -12.45 -2.73
N VAL A 27 -0.86 -11.52 -2.41
CA VAL A 27 0.13 -11.76 -1.35
C VAL A 27 -0.53 -11.81 0.02
N CYS A 28 -1.59 -11.03 0.24
CA CYS A 28 -2.41 -11.14 1.44
C CYS A 28 -3.06 -12.52 1.54
N GLN A 29 -3.70 -12.99 0.47
CA GLN A 29 -4.32 -14.31 0.42
C GLN A 29 -3.26 -15.42 0.67
N HIS A 30 -2.14 -15.38 -0.03
CA HIS A 30 -1.07 -16.37 0.09
C HIS A 30 -0.46 -16.44 1.50
N ARG A 31 -0.38 -15.30 2.19
CA ARG A 31 0.23 -15.20 3.53
C ARG A 31 -0.78 -15.18 4.67
N GLY A 32 -2.07 -15.34 4.38
CA GLY A 32 -3.14 -15.33 5.39
C GLY A 32 -3.36 -13.96 6.05
N TYR A 33 -3.02 -12.86 5.37
CA TYR A 33 -3.35 -11.52 5.84
C TYR A 33 -4.80 -11.18 5.49
N GLN A 34 -5.55 -10.65 6.45
CA GLN A 34 -6.93 -10.23 6.20
C GLN A 34 -6.94 -8.80 5.64
N VAL A 35 -7.36 -8.66 4.39
CA VAL A 35 -7.54 -7.35 3.74
C VAL A 35 -8.86 -6.75 4.19
N GLN A 36 -8.82 -5.51 4.67
CA GLN A 36 -10.01 -4.71 5.00
C GLN A 36 -10.28 -3.65 3.92
N ALA A 37 -9.23 -3.06 3.36
CA ALA A 37 -9.31 -2.12 2.24
C ALA A 37 -7.96 -2.00 1.53
N ILE A 38 -7.99 -1.79 0.21
CA ILE A 38 -6.83 -1.40 -0.61
C ILE A 38 -7.28 -0.24 -1.51
N ASN A 39 -6.44 0.76 -1.68
CA ASN A 39 -6.63 1.81 -2.67
C ASN A 39 -5.27 2.20 -3.27
N VAL A 40 -5.09 1.93 -4.56
CA VAL A 40 -3.91 2.34 -5.32
C VAL A 40 -4.21 3.62 -6.07
N ARG A 41 -3.44 4.67 -5.78
CA ARG A 41 -3.54 5.99 -6.43
C ARG A 41 -2.41 6.16 -7.44
N SER A 42 -2.41 7.28 -8.15
CA SER A 42 -1.37 7.58 -9.14
C SER A 42 0.02 7.76 -8.53
N ASN A 43 0.16 7.97 -7.22
CA ASN A 43 1.47 8.21 -6.58
C ASN A 43 1.66 7.49 -5.25
N ASN A 44 0.63 6.82 -4.73
CA ASN A 44 0.69 6.16 -3.43
C ASN A 44 -0.25 4.97 -3.34
N LEU A 45 -0.02 4.16 -2.32
CA LEU A 45 -0.84 3.02 -1.95
C LEU A 45 -1.31 3.21 -0.51
N HIS A 46 -2.60 3.01 -0.28
CA HIS A 46 -3.17 2.87 1.05
C HIS A 46 -3.78 1.48 1.20
N ALA A 47 -3.55 0.85 2.36
CA ALA A 47 -4.14 -0.44 2.68
C ALA A 47 -4.42 -0.55 4.17
N VAL A 48 -5.52 -1.21 4.52
CA VAL A 48 -5.87 -1.61 5.89
C VAL A 48 -5.87 -3.14 5.92
N VAL A 49 -5.01 -3.70 6.76
CA VAL A 49 -4.72 -5.14 6.78
C VAL A 49 -4.58 -5.60 8.23
N SER A 50 -5.16 -6.76 8.55
CA SER A 50 -5.01 -7.42 9.84
C SER A 50 -4.10 -8.65 9.68
N ALA A 51 -3.04 -8.72 10.48
CA ALA A 51 -2.11 -9.85 10.49
C ALA A 51 -1.37 -9.91 11.84
N GLN A 52 -0.93 -11.11 12.23
CA GLN A 52 -0.17 -11.36 13.47
C GLN A 52 1.35 -11.24 13.26
N ILE A 53 1.78 -10.25 12.48
CA ILE A 53 3.19 -10.00 12.17
C ILE A 53 3.51 -8.51 12.17
N LYS A 54 4.81 -8.20 12.17
CA LYS A 54 5.32 -6.84 12.10
C LYS A 54 4.92 -6.14 10.79
N PRO A 55 4.44 -4.88 10.82
CA PRO A 55 4.00 -4.16 9.63
C PRO A 55 5.10 -3.94 8.59
N GLU A 56 6.38 -3.90 9.00
CA GLU A 56 7.54 -3.83 8.12
C GLU A 56 7.51 -4.93 7.06
N LEU A 57 7.23 -6.16 7.50
CA LEU A 57 7.25 -7.37 6.68
C LEU A 57 6.07 -7.39 5.71
N ILE A 58 4.91 -6.90 6.12
CA ILE A 58 3.74 -6.74 5.25
C ILE A 58 4.06 -5.75 4.12
N ILE A 59 4.63 -4.60 4.47
CA ILE A 59 4.95 -3.56 3.48
C ILE A 59 6.08 -4.01 2.55
N ASP A 60 7.07 -4.74 3.05
CA ASP A 60 8.12 -5.33 2.19
C ASP A 60 7.55 -6.37 1.23
N ALA A 61 6.62 -7.20 1.70
CA ALA A 61 5.89 -8.14 0.85
C ALA A 61 5.11 -7.41 -0.25
N PHE A 62 4.40 -6.33 0.08
CA PHE A 62 3.64 -5.55 -0.90
C PHE A 62 4.54 -4.94 -1.97
N LYS A 63 5.62 -4.27 -1.56
CA LYS A 63 6.60 -3.68 -2.48
C LYS A 63 7.24 -4.75 -3.37
N SER A 64 7.65 -5.88 -2.78
CA SER A 64 8.30 -6.97 -3.51
C SER A 64 7.37 -7.62 -4.53
N TYR A 65 6.14 -7.96 -4.13
CA TYR A 65 5.18 -8.65 -5.01
C TYR A 65 4.68 -7.76 -6.13
N ALA A 66 4.39 -6.48 -5.84
CA ALA A 66 4.02 -5.53 -6.89
C ALA A 66 5.17 -5.33 -7.91
N THR A 67 6.41 -5.19 -7.44
CA THR A 67 7.59 -5.08 -8.32
C THR A 67 7.79 -6.33 -9.16
N ARG A 68 7.64 -7.52 -8.56
CA ARG A 68 7.69 -8.80 -9.28
C ARG A 68 6.63 -8.85 -10.37
N ARG A 69 5.38 -8.51 -10.05
CA ARG A 69 4.27 -8.56 -11.00
C ARG A 69 4.43 -7.57 -12.15
N TRP A 70 4.93 -6.36 -11.90
CA TRP A 70 5.27 -5.42 -12.97
C TRP A 70 6.36 -5.97 -13.91
N ARG A 71 7.41 -6.58 -13.35
CA ARG A 71 8.49 -7.17 -14.16
C ARG A 71 8.02 -8.36 -14.99
N GLU A 72 7.19 -9.23 -14.42
CA GLU A 72 6.57 -10.35 -15.14
C GLU A 72 5.70 -9.88 -16.32
N ASN A 73 5.12 -8.68 -16.22
CA ASN A 73 4.30 -8.06 -17.27
C ASN A 73 5.09 -7.09 -18.17
N PHE A 74 6.42 -7.02 -18.03
CA PHE A 74 7.29 -6.08 -18.78
C PHE A 74 6.87 -4.61 -18.66
N MET A 75 6.31 -4.22 -17.51
CA MET A 75 5.80 -2.87 -17.27
C MET A 75 6.84 -1.91 -16.68
N ILE A 76 7.92 -2.44 -16.10
CA ILE A 76 9.07 -1.68 -15.61
C ILE A 76 10.37 -2.42 -15.93
N ASP A 77 11.46 -1.67 -16.05
CA ASP A 77 12.80 -2.25 -16.23
C ASP A 77 13.30 -2.94 -14.96
N VAL A 78 14.27 -3.85 -15.14
CA VAL A 78 14.89 -4.58 -14.02
C VAL A 78 15.56 -3.63 -13.02
N ASP A 79 16.15 -2.53 -13.50
CA ASP A 79 16.88 -1.55 -12.70
C ASP A 79 15.98 -0.48 -12.08
N THR A 80 14.70 -0.41 -12.46
CA THR A 80 13.74 0.53 -11.88
C THR A 80 13.54 0.23 -10.39
N LYS A 81 13.62 1.27 -9.56
CA LYS A 81 13.31 1.23 -8.12
C LYS A 81 12.02 2.00 -7.86
N PRO A 82 10.83 1.37 -8.01
CA PRO A 82 9.56 2.10 -8.06
C PRO A 82 9.08 2.63 -6.70
N TRP A 83 9.68 2.18 -5.60
CA TRP A 83 9.22 2.50 -4.25
C TRP A 83 10.21 3.37 -3.49
N ALA A 84 9.71 4.40 -2.81
CA ALA A 84 10.48 5.11 -1.80
C ALA A 84 10.92 4.17 -0.67
N ARG A 85 12.04 4.48 -0.01
CA ARG A 85 12.55 3.69 1.13
C ARG A 85 11.58 3.75 2.32
N GLY A 86 11.01 4.92 2.58
CA GLY A 86 10.09 5.19 3.69
C GLY A 86 8.78 4.41 3.62
N LYS A 87 8.11 4.36 4.78
CA LYS A 87 6.84 3.67 4.99
C LYS A 87 6.04 4.44 6.05
N SER A 88 4.86 4.93 5.71
CA SER A 88 3.90 5.45 6.70
C SER A 88 3.07 4.28 7.23
N ARG A 89 2.82 4.23 8.55
CA ARG A 89 2.02 3.17 9.17
C ARG A 89 1.38 3.64 10.46
N ARG A 90 0.22 3.09 10.78
CA ARG A 90 -0.48 3.27 12.06
C ARG A 90 -1.00 1.92 12.52
N HIS A 91 -0.86 1.62 13.81
CA HIS A 91 -1.44 0.42 14.40
C HIS A 91 -2.88 0.74 14.84
N LEU A 92 -3.82 -0.12 14.46
CA LEU A 92 -5.24 0.06 14.76
C LEU A 92 -5.69 -1.10 15.66
N TRP A 93 -5.99 -0.79 16.92
CA TRP A 93 -6.31 -1.81 17.93
C TRP A 93 -7.81 -1.92 18.24
N LYS A 94 -8.59 -0.88 17.90
CA LYS A 94 -10.02 -0.79 18.19
C LYS A 94 -10.81 -0.94 16.89
N SER A 95 -11.90 -1.70 16.89
CA SER A 95 -12.71 -1.96 15.68
C SER A 95 -13.19 -0.68 15.00
N ARG A 96 -13.56 0.35 15.79
CA ARG A 96 -13.93 1.67 15.26
C ARG A 96 -12.79 2.34 14.46
N HIS A 97 -11.53 2.16 14.88
CA HIS A 97 -10.38 2.74 14.18
C HIS A 97 -10.13 2.02 12.86
N VAL A 98 -10.35 0.70 12.83
CA VAL A 98 -10.32 -0.08 11.60
C VAL A 98 -11.40 0.43 10.63
N ALA A 99 -12.64 0.59 11.09
CA ALA A 99 -13.73 1.11 10.26
C ALA A 99 -13.44 2.52 9.70
N LEU A 100 -12.97 3.45 10.54
CA LEU A 100 -12.59 4.80 10.10
C LEU A 100 -11.44 4.77 9.09
N ALA A 101 -10.45 3.90 9.29
CA ALA A 101 -9.36 3.74 8.35
C ALA A 101 -9.84 3.16 7.01
N VAL A 102 -10.75 2.18 7.02
CA VAL A 102 -11.36 1.62 5.80
C VAL A 102 -12.10 2.71 5.01
N VAL A 103 -12.96 3.49 5.68
CA VAL A 103 -13.67 4.60 5.05
C VAL A 103 -12.70 5.61 4.45
N TYR A 104 -11.66 5.98 5.19
CA TYR A 104 -10.63 6.88 4.68
C TYR A 104 -9.93 6.30 3.45
N VAL A 105 -9.50 5.03 3.50
CA VAL A 105 -8.81 4.35 2.38
C VAL A 105 -9.69 4.31 1.13
N LEU A 106 -10.97 3.99 1.26
CA LEU A 106 -11.86 3.87 0.11
C LEU A 106 -12.33 5.23 -0.43
N TYR A 107 -12.60 6.21 0.43
CA TYR A 107 -13.34 7.42 0.04
C TYR A 107 -12.64 8.76 0.32
N GLY A 108 -11.76 8.85 1.31
CA GLY A 108 -11.25 10.13 1.84
C GLY A 108 -9.82 10.52 1.43
N GLN A 109 -9.14 9.75 0.58
CA GLN A 109 -7.74 10.04 0.23
C GLN A 109 -7.60 11.39 -0.49
N GLY A 110 -7.02 12.37 0.20
CA GLY A 110 -6.95 13.78 -0.19
C GLY A 110 -7.22 14.70 1.01
N ASP A 111 -8.00 14.21 1.96
CA ASP A 111 -8.35 14.89 3.20
C ASP A 111 -7.39 14.54 4.36
N VAL A 112 -7.57 15.24 5.48
CA VAL A 112 -6.81 15.02 6.71
C VAL A 112 -7.00 13.57 7.18
N LEU A 113 -5.89 12.89 7.45
CA LEU A 113 -5.90 11.55 8.04
C LEU A 113 -6.73 11.55 9.34
N PRO A 114 -7.70 10.63 9.52
CA PRO A 114 -8.49 10.57 10.73
C PRO A 114 -7.60 10.47 11.96
N GLU A 115 -7.97 11.18 13.03
CA GLU A 115 -7.34 10.97 14.32
C GLU A 115 -7.85 9.68 14.95
N PHE A 116 -6.93 8.83 15.35
CA PHE A 116 -7.24 7.58 16.04
C PHE A 116 -6.99 7.78 17.54
N GLY A 117 -7.80 8.64 18.17
CA GLY A 117 -7.77 8.95 19.60
C GLY A 117 -8.36 7.83 20.46
N ASP A 118 -8.19 7.94 21.78
CA ASP A 118 -8.63 6.91 22.73
C ASP A 118 -10.14 6.79 22.94
#